data_AF-A0A6G9Z6Q3-F1
#
_entry.id   AF-A0A6G9Z6Q3-F1
#
_cell.length_a   1.000
_cell.length_b   1.000
_cell.length_c   1.000
_cell.angle_alpha   90.00
_cell.angle_beta   90.00
_cell.angle_gamma   90.00
#
_symmetry.space_group_name_H-M   'P 1'
#
loop_
_entity.id
_entity.type
_entity.pdbx_description
1 polymer ?
#
loop_
_entity_poly.entity_id
_entity_poly.type
_entity_poly.pdbx_seq_one_letter_code
_entity_poly.pdbx_strand_id
1 'polypeptide(L)'
;MTSRRGLSVRRRRWAAGGIGPLAPRPVMYVCTVQEYMSRRMPSEPVGKSLALTGLLVTYWPSTLCKHDAPRRQRHVTLSGLLVRIRSRRLSGRAGVLPHHRSQRQSVRTVLQSGDVTGMTHLFDIEGTGRGAVSPFGGMTFHEVRAKTMLNRLAGATAGGMGWTLNPYRGCAHGCTYCFARTGHKHLGFGITEDFSKQIVVKTNAAEVLRAELRRGRIRDDWVMLGTSTDCYQRAEGRYRLMPEILRVLAEHRIRFTTTTKSALLLRDTELFARAAERADVLVMTSLGSLDDRVRRAFEPAASPPKARLTVIRTLRAAGIPAGVLIAPIIPHVGDHPAALDALVDACVDSGAVTVFPDVMRIKAALRPWFLEQAAATVPPHLAQRLAASYGRHRSMPDDYIDRVTAHVHARARRHGLPTWSEYIAAHSVPATRNGCQLRFL
;
A
#
# COMPACT_ATOMS: atom_id res chain seq x y z
N MET A 1 15.36 48.10 -43.20
CA MET A 1 15.00 47.89 -41.79
C MET A 1 13.79 46.96 -41.73
N THR A 2 13.98 45.80 -41.09
CA THR A 2 12.99 44.85 -40.54
C THR A 2 11.74 44.48 -41.37
N SER A 3 11.83 43.30 -41.99
CA SER A 3 10.76 42.52 -42.62
C SER A 3 9.68 42.05 -41.63
N ARG A 4 8.41 42.28 -41.97
CA ARG A 4 7.24 41.64 -41.35
C ARG A 4 7.02 40.23 -41.96
N ARG A 5 7.04 39.19 -41.13
CA ARG A 5 6.40 37.87 -41.36
C ARG A 5 5.34 37.74 -40.24
N GLY A 6 4.06 37.49 -40.45
CA GLY A 6 3.42 36.62 -41.42
C GLY A 6 3.19 35.23 -40.80
N LEU A 7 2.26 35.11 -39.83
CA LEU A 7 1.85 33.82 -39.25
C LEU A 7 0.33 33.65 -39.40
N SER A 8 -0.03 32.76 -40.33
CA SER A 8 -1.39 32.37 -40.66
C SER A 8 -1.98 31.43 -39.59
N VAL A 9 -3.13 31.81 -39.03
CA VAL A 9 -3.93 30.94 -38.16
C VAL A 9 -4.78 30.02 -39.04
N ARG A 10 -4.40 28.75 -39.19
CA ARG A 10 -5.28 27.72 -39.77
C ARG A 10 -6.27 27.24 -38.71
N ARG A 11 -7.52 27.70 -38.79
CA ARG A 11 -8.67 27.09 -38.10
C ARG A 11 -8.99 25.75 -38.76
N ARG A 12 -8.76 24.63 -38.07
CA ARG A 12 -9.32 23.32 -38.48
C ARG A 12 -10.74 23.20 -37.90
N ARG A 13 -11.73 23.20 -38.80
CA ARG A 13 -13.10 22.76 -38.50
C ARG A 13 -13.07 21.27 -38.16
N TRP A 14 -13.58 20.89 -36.99
CA TRP A 14 -13.93 19.50 -36.70
C TRP A 14 -15.37 19.27 -37.17
N ALA A 15 -15.53 18.34 -38.10
CA ALA A 15 -16.83 17.89 -38.57
C ALA A 15 -17.51 17.02 -37.49
N ALA A 16 -18.79 17.28 -37.26
CA ALA A 16 -19.66 16.46 -36.41
C ALA A 16 -19.89 15.11 -37.09
N GLY A 17 -19.42 14.03 -36.47
CA GLY A 17 -19.72 12.64 -36.83
C GLY A 17 -20.50 11.98 -35.69
N GLY A 18 -21.63 11.36 -36.02
CA GLY A 18 -22.68 10.92 -35.11
C GLY A 18 -22.27 9.92 -34.02
N ILE A 19 -22.99 9.99 -32.91
CA ILE A 19 -22.86 9.11 -31.74
C ILE A 19 -23.84 7.95 -31.91
N GLY A 20 -23.31 6.76 -32.20
CA GLY A 20 -23.99 5.49 -31.94
C GLY A 20 -23.75 5.03 -30.49
N PRO A 21 -24.60 4.18 -29.90
CA PRO A 21 -24.54 3.85 -28.48
C PRO A 21 -23.27 3.05 -28.15
N LEU A 22 -22.42 3.62 -27.30
CA LEU A 22 -21.24 2.98 -26.74
C LEU A 22 -21.66 1.86 -25.78
N ALA A 23 -21.28 0.62 -26.10
CA ALA A 23 -21.32 -0.50 -25.18
C ALA A 23 -20.48 -0.19 -23.92
N PRO A 24 -20.89 -0.65 -22.73
CA PRO A 24 -20.16 -0.37 -21.50
C PRO A 24 -18.77 -1.01 -21.54
N ARG A 25 -17.72 -0.17 -21.52
CA ARG A 25 -16.35 -0.63 -21.32
C ARG A 25 -16.22 -1.19 -19.90
N PRO A 26 -15.51 -2.32 -19.69
CA PRO A 26 -15.31 -2.87 -18.37
C PRO A 26 -14.50 -1.88 -17.52
N VAL A 27 -15.08 -1.45 -16.40
CA VAL A 27 -14.39 -0.67 -15.37
C VAL A 27 -13.35 -1.58 -14.72
N MET A 28 -12.09 -1.38 -15.06
CA MET A 28 -10.95 -2.03 -14.42
C MET A 28 -10.86 -1.53 -12.97
N TYR A 29 -11.31 -2.34 -12.01
CA TYR A 29 -11.11 -2.07 -10.59
C TYR A 29 -9.64 -2.31 -10.22
N VAL A 30 -8.87 -1.23 -10.11
CA VAL A 30 -7.51 -1.26 -9.53
C VAL A 30 -7.67 -1.26 -8.01
N CYS A 31 -7.68 -2.45 -7.40
CA CYS A 31 -7.75 -2.60 -5.95
C CYS A 31 -6.45 -2.09 -5.31
N THR A 32 -6.51 -0.97 -4.58
CA THR A 32 -5.35 -0.39 -3.88
C THR A 32 -4.96 -1.24 -2.65
N VAL A 33 -3.73 -1.12 -2.14
CA VAL A 33 -3.30 -1.83 -0.90
C VAL A 33 -4.22 -1.52 0.27
N GLN A 34 -4.66 -0.27 0.42
CA GLN A 34 -5.51 0.13 1.54
C GLN A 34 -6.93 -0.44 1.38
N GLU A 35 -7.45 -0.48 0.15
CA GLU A 35 -8.74 -1.09 -0.17
C GLU A 35 -8.70 -2.64 -0.08
N TYR A 36 -7.62 -3.27 -0.56
CA TYR A 36 -7.38 -4.70 -0.46
C TYR A 36 -7.19 -5.16 0.99
N MET A 37 -6.28 -4.52 1.74
CA MET A 37 -6.02 -4.83 3.15
C MET A 37 -7.25 -4.53 4.03
N SER A 38 -8.16 -3.66 3.56
CA SER A 38 -9.41 -3.37 4.25
C SER A 38 -10.50 -4.42 4.08
N ARG A 39 -10.51 -5.16 2.96
CA ARG A 39 -11.57 -6.13 2.65
C ARG A 39 -11.33 -7.53 3.24
N ARG A 40 -10.14 -7.82 3.81
CA ARG A 40 -9.73 -9.23 4.08
C ARG A 40 -9.14 -9.58 5.45
N MET A 41 -9.27 -8.74 6.48
CA MET A 41 -8.97 -9.20 7.85
C MET A 41 -10.27 -9.43 8.61
N PRO A 42 -10.66 -10.71 8.87
CA PRO A 42 -11.83 -10.99 9.68
C PRO A 42 -11.65 -10.42 11.09
N SER A 43 -12.70 -9.81 11.62
CA SER A 43 -12.84 -9.54 13.05
C SER A 43 -12.70 -10.85 13.84
N GLU A 44 -11.96 -10.80 14.95
CA GLU A 44 -11.76 -11.95 15.85
C GLU A 44 -13.09 -12.63 16.22
N PRO A 45 -13.12 -13.97 16.37
CA PRO A 45 -14.20 -14.63 17.08
C PRO A 45 -13.94 -14.53 18.59
N VAL A 46 -14.91 -13.96 19.30
CA VAL A 46 -15.02 -14.03 20.76
C VAL A 46 -15.10 -15.51 21.17
N GLY A 47 -14.27 -15.91 22.13
CA GLY A 47 -14.20 -17.28 22.61
C GLY A 47 -15.48 -17.75 23.32
N LYS A 48 -15.81 -19.03 23.13
CA LYS A 48 -16.52 -19.85 24.13
C LYS A 48 -15.98 -21.27 24.08
N SER A 49 -15.78 -21.82 25.28
CA SER A 49 -15.26 -23.15 25.56
C SER A 49 -16.32 -24.24 25.30
N LEU A 50 -15.81 -25.42 24.94
CA LEU A 50 -16.38 -26.79 24.94
C LEU A 50 -17.83 -27.02 25.38
N ALA A 51 -18.62 -27.70 24.52
CA ALA A 51 -19.37 -28.92 24.84
C ALA A 51 -19.98 -29.59 23.58
N LEU A 52 -19.62 -30.87 23.39
CA LEU A 52 -20.44 -32.03 22.96
C LEU A 52 -21.41 -31.97 21.76
N THR A 53 -21.16 -32.91 20.83
CA THR A 53 -22.10 -33.73 20.01
C THR A 53 -23.36 -33.09 19.41
N GLY A 54 -23.48 -33.15 18.08
CA GLY A 54 -24.77 -33.03 17.41
C GLY A 54 -24.70 -32.90 15.89
N LEU A 55 -25.22 -33.92 15.20
CA LEU A 55 -25.67 -33.92 13.80
C LEU A 55 -26.44 -32.63 13.44
N LEU A 56 -26.31 -32.12 12.20
CA LEU A 56 -27.35 -31.47 11.35
C LEU A 56 -26.66 -30.79 10.15
N VAL A 57 -26.77 -31.37 8.94
CA VAL A 57 -27.75 -31.02 7.88
C VAL A 57 -27.73 -29.52 7.54
N THR A 58 -27.09 -29.19 6.42
CA THR A 58 -27.11 -27.87 5.79
C THR A 58 -28.46 -27.59 5.14
N TYR A 59 -29.12 -26.53 5.60
CA TYR A 59 -30.30 -25.95 4.96
C TYR A 59 -29.91 -24.65 4.23
N TRP A 60 -30.39 -24.52 3.00
CA TRP A 60 -30.21 -23.40 2.09
C TRP A 60 -31.35 -22.39 2.31
N PRO A 61 -31.12 -21.07 2.37
CA PRO A 61 -32.22 -20.12 2.36
C PRO A 61 -32.56 -19.70 0.92
N SER A 62 -33.76 -20.07 0.50
CA SER A 62 -34.47 -19.52 -0.65
C SER A 62 -35.47 -18.46 -0.17
N THR A 63 -35.45 -17.29 -0.81
CA THR A 63 -36.58 -16.35 -0.89
C THR A 63 -36.66 -15.95 -2.37
N LEU A 64 -37.60 -16.56 -3.10
CA LEU A 64 -38.91 -15.99 -3.46
C LEU A 64 -38.83 -14.99 -4.63
N CYS A 65 -38.95 -15.53 -5.85
CA CYS A 65 -39.64 -14.86 -6.94
C CYS A 65 -40.35 -15.94 -7.80
N LYS A 66 -41.69 -15.91 -7.79
CA LYS A 66 -42.57 -16.71 -8.65
C LYS A 66 -42.85 -15.91 -9.93
N HIS A 67 -42.60 -16.46 -11.11
CA HIS A 67 -43.64 -16.80 -12.09
C HIS A 67 -43.05 -17.40 -13.38
N ASP A 68 -43.59 -18.57 -13.71
CA ASP A 68 -43.86 -19.21 -15.00
C ASP A 68 -42.75 -19.52 -16.04
N ALA A 69 -42.67 -20.81 -16.33
CA ALA A 69 -41.92 -21.46 -17.42
C ALA A 69 -42.80 -21.56 -18.71
N PRO A 70 -42.28 -22.05 -19.86
CA PRO A 70 -42.06 -23.49 -19.99
C PRO A 70 -40.75 -23.94 -20.69
N ARG A 71 -40.29 -25.08 -20.16
CA ARG A 71 -39.39 -26.13 -20.65
C ARG A 71 -39.10 -26.20 -22.16
N ARG A 72 -37.82 -26.42 -22.48
CA ARG A 72 -37.38 -27.46 -23.43
C ARG A 72 -36.20 -28.25 -22.85
N GLN A 73 -36.41 -29.54 -22.64
CA GLN A 73 -35.39 -30.53 -22.30
C GLN A 73 -34.57 -30.90 -23.55
N ARG A 74 -33.25 -31.01 -23.40
CA ARG A 74 -32.43 -31.97 -24.17
C ARG A 74 -31.38 -32.57 -23.23
N HIS A 75 -31.40 -33.90 -23.13
CA HIS A 75 -30.40 -34.74 -22.48
C HIS A 75 -29.07 -34.73 -23.26
N VAL A 76 -27.92 -34.75 -22.56
CA VAL A 76 -26.80 -35.66 -22.85
C VAL A 76 -26.06 -35.97 -21.53
N THR A 77 -25.66 -37.23 -21.43
CA THR A 77 -25.06 -38.06 -20.38
C THR A 77 -23.65 -37.64 -19.89
N LEU A 78 -23.34 -37.94 -18.62
CA LEU A 78 -21.97 -37.96 -18.07
C LEU A 78 -21.72 -39.29 -17.34
N SER A 79 -20.68 -39.98 -17.80
CA SER A 79 -20.19 -41.28 -17.33
C SER A 79 -19.50 -41.13 -15.96
N GLY A 80 -19.84 -42.01 -15.02
CA GLY A 80 -19.21 -42.10 -13.71
C GLY A 80 -18.01 -43.04 -13.68
N LEU A 81 -17.09 -42.80 -12.74
CA LEU A 81 -16.15 -43.81 -12.24
C LEU A 81 -16.01 -43.66 -10.72
N LEU A 82 -16.48 -44.68 -9.99
CA LEU A 82 -16.30 -44.87 -8.56
C LEU A 82 -14.93 -45.51 -8.27
N VAL A 83 -14.28 -45.07 -7.19
CA VAL A 83 -13.17 -45.83 -6.56
C VAL A 83 -13.52 -46.13 -5.10
N ARG A 84 -13.42 -47.42 -4.77
CA ARG A 84 -13.80 -48.10 -3.52
C ARG A 84 -12.56 -48.24 -2.63
N ILE A 85 -12.64 -47.82 -1.37
CA ILE A 85 -11.58 -47.99 -0.37
C ILE A 85 -11.72 -49.36 0.31
N ARG A 86 -10.62 -50.12 0.42
CA ARG A 86 -10.53 -51.36 1.22
C ARG A 86 -9.40 -51.20 2.26
N SER A 87 -9.73 -51.42 3.53
CA SER A 87 -8.78 -51.55 4.64
C SER A 87 -8.35 -53.00 4.83
N ARG A 88 -7.05 -53.25 5.10
CA ARG A 88 -6.55 -54.53 5.63
C ARG A 88 -5.81 -54.29 6.94
N ARG A 89 -6.16 -55.09 7.97
CA ARG A 89 -5.36 -55.36 9.17
C ARG A 89 -4.47 -56.56 8.90
N LEU A 90 -3.27 -56.60 9.47
CA LEU A 90 -2.55 -57.85 9.79
C LEU A 90 -1.68 -57.66 11.05
N SER A 91 -1.67 -58.71 11.86
CA SER A 91 -0.93 -58.97 13.11
C SER A 91 0.27 -59.88 12.86
N GLY A 92 1.36 -59.80 13.65
CA GLY A 92 2.43 -60.81 13.69
C GLY A 92 3.73 -60.35 14.37
N ARG A 93 4.34 -61.20 15.19
CA ARG A 93 5.42 -60.95 16.17
C ARG A 93 6.84 -61.32 15.67
N ALA A 94 7.83 -60.62 16.27
CA ALA A 94 9.21 -61.01 16.68
C ALA A 94 10.34 -61.27 15.65
N GLY A 95 11.49 -60.56 15.84
CA GLY A 95 12.79 -60.87 15.22
C GLY A 95 13.82 -59.70 15.21
N VAL A 96 14.71 -59.71 16.22
CA VAL A 96 16.05 -59.09 16.47
C VAL A 96 16.79 -58.26 15.36
N LEU A 97 17.19 -57.02 15.74
CA LEU A 97 18.38 -56.11 15.49
C LEU A 97 19.30 -56.24 14.21
N PRO A 98 20.16 -55.23 13.84
CA PRO A 98 20.17 -53.76 14.03
C PRO A 98 20.54 -52.94 12.75
N HIS A 99 20.53 -51.60 12.86
CA HIS A 99 21.20 -50.56 12.03
C HIS A 99 20.91 -50.40 10.53
N HIS A 100 20.13 -49.37 10.18
CA HIS A 100 20.55 -48.17 9.42
C HIS A 100 19.31 -47.31 9.08
N ARG A 101 19.13 -46.18 9.77
CA ARG A 101 18.05 -45.22 9.44
C ARG A 101 18.56 -44.25 8.36
N SER A 102 18.13 -44.47 7.11
CA SER A 102 18.03 -43.40 6.12
C SER A 102 16.67 -42.71 6.29
N GLN A 103 16.67 -41.47 6.79
CA GLN A 103 15.46 -40.64 6.85
C GLN A 103 15.23 -39.97 5.50
N ARG A 104 14.21 -40.44 4.77
CA ARG A 104 13.50 -39.64 3.77
C ARG A 104 12.67 -38.59 4.51
N GLN A 105 13.05 -37.33 4.40
CA GLN A 105 12.28 -36.19 4.89
C GLN A 105 11.00 -36.01 4.05
N SER A 106 9.85 -36.14 4.71
CA SER A 106 8.58 -35.62 4.22
C SER A 106 8.47 -34.15 4.65
N VAL A 107 8.15 -33.29 3.69
CA VAL A 107 7.96 -31.84 3.88
C VAL A 107 6.74 -31.63 4.77
N ARG A 108 6.97 -31.23 6.01
CA ARG A 108 5.96 -30.75 6.95
C ARG A 108 6.21 -29.26 7.16
N THR A 109 5.25 -28.43 6.77
CA THR A 109 5.24 -26.99 7.06
C THR A 109 5.22 -26.80 8.57
N VAL A 110 6.35 -26.39 9.13
CA VAL A 110 6.48 -25.98 10.53
C VAL A 110 6.60 -24.46 10.55
N LEU A 111 5.49 -23.79 10.87
CA LEU A 111 5.52 -22.49 11.52
C LEU A 111 6.02 -22.74 12.94
N GLN A 112 7.30 -22.49 13.18
CA GLN A 112 7.83 -22.34 14.53
C GLN A 112 8.09 -20.87 14.78
N SER A 113 7.29 -20.34 15.72
CA SER A 113 7.72 -19.36 16.71
C SER A 113 9.20 -19.56 17.07
N GLY A 114 10.02 -18.57 16.76
CA GLY A 114 11.42 -18.50 17.16
C GLY A 114 11.63 -17.24 17.98
N ASP A 115 11.98 -17.48 19.24
CA ASP A 115 12.53 -16.61 20.27
C ASP A 115 12.96 -15.20 19.85
N VAL A 116 12.43 -14.19 20.56
CA VAL A 116 12.99 -12.82 20.64
C VAL A 116 14.04 -12.74 21.76
N THR A 117 14.52 -13.87 22.25
CA THR A 117 15.35 -13.99 23.47
C THR A 117 16.86 -13.99 23.18
N GLY A 118 17.27 -13.45 22.03
CA GLY A 118 18.66 -13.43 21.59
C GLY A 118 18.95 -12.33 20.58
N MET A 119 18.65 -11.08 20.93
CA MET A 119 19.17 -9.91 20.20
C MET A 119 20.26 -9.27 21.04
N THR A 120 21.51 -9.58 20.68
CA THR A 120 22.69 -8.90 21.19
C THR A 120 22.60 -7.42 20.83
N HIS A 121 22.50 -6.56 21.84
CA HIS A 121 22.80 -5.13 21.72
C HIS A 121 24.29 -5.03 21.38
N LEU A 122 24.61 -4.91 20.11
CA LEU A 122 25.95 -4.53 19.68
C LEU A 122 25.90 -3.09 19.20
N PHE A 123 26.92 -2.33 19.59
CA PHE A 123 27.09 -0.87 19.50
C PHE A 123 26.53 -0.08 20.69
N ASP A 124 27.29 -0.14 21.80
CA ASP A 124 27.61 1.08 22.53
C ASP A 124 28.31 2.05 21.57
N ILE A 125 27.80 3.27 21.49
CA ILE A 125 28.54 4.37 20.89
C ILE A 125 29.64 4.70 21.89
N GLU A 126 30.86 4.23 21.62
CA GLU A 126 32.04 4.76 22.31
C GLU A 126 32.07 6.28 22.10
N GLY A 127 31.99 7.01 23.21
CA GLY A 127 32.26 8.44 23.22
C GLY A 127 31.06 9.37 23.37
N THR A 128 30.19 9.15 24.35
CA THR A 128 29.53 10.28 25.03
C THR A 128 29.26 9.92 26.50
N GLY A 129 29.79 10.73 27.41
CA GLY A 129 29.58 10.58 28.84
C GLY A 129 28.11 10.49 29.26
N ARG A 130 27.91 10.01 30.49
CA ARG A 130 26.61 9.90 31.17
C ARG A 130 25.73 11.11 30.85
N GLY A 131 24.65 10.88 30.08
CA GLY A 131 23.66 11.92 29.73
C GLY A 131 23.36 12.11 28.24
N ALA A 132 23.96 11.34 27.32
CA ALA A 132 23.64 11.48 25.90
C ALA A 132 22.26 10.91 25.55
N VAL A 133 21.30 11.83 25.36
CA VAL A 133 20.01 11.52 24.72
C VAL A 133 20.30 11.00 23.32
N SER A 134 19.90 9.76 23.03
CA SER A 134 20.03 9.17 21.69
C SER A 134 19.54 10.17 20.63
N PRO A 135 20.29 10.41 19.54
CA PRO A 135 19.90 11.32 18.46
C PRO A 135 18.66 10.83 17.70
N PHE A 136 18.04 9.76 18.16
CA PHE A 136 16.81 9.15 17.68
C PHE A 136 15.66 9.24 18.71
N GLY A 137 15.79 10.04 19.78
CA GLY A 137 14.68 10.37 20.68
C GLY A 137 14.06 9.15 21.38
N GLY A 138 14.89 8.20 21.83
CA GLY A 138 14.42 6.98 22.49
C GLY A 138 13.85 5.91 21.55
N MET A 139 14.13 5.99 20.24
CA MET A 139 13.86 4.88 19.32
C MET A 139 14.90 3.76 19.51
N THR A 140 14.42 2.52 19.44
CA THR A 140 15.20 1.29 19.38
C THR A 140 15.10 0.71 17.98
N PHE A 141 16.25 0.38 17.39
CA PHE A 141 16.32 -0.28 16.09
C PHE A 141 16.57 -1.78 16.26
N HIS A 142 15.73 -2.58 15.63
CA HIS A 142 15.80 -4.04 15.65
C HIS A 142 16.28 -4.52 14.28
N GLU A 143 17.58 -4.75 14.16
CA GLU A 143 18.18 -5.19 12.90
C GLU A 143 17.86 -6.66 12.63
N VAL A 144 17.31 -6.94 11.45
CA VAL A 144 16.94 -8.29 11.04
C VAL A 144 17.39 -8.56 9.61
N ARG A 145 17.70 -9.83 9.33
CA ARG A 145 17.87 -10.31 7.96
C ARG A 145 16.53 -10.79 7.40
N ALA A 146 16.01 -10.08 6.41
CA ALA A 146 14.81 -10.45 5.70
C ALA A 146 15.02 -11.70 4.85
N LYS A 147 13.97 -12.54 4.75
CA LYS A 147 13.90 -13.68 3.82
C LYS A 147 13.30 -13.28 2.47
N THR A 148 12.40 -12.29 2.49
CA THR A 148 11.71 -11.74 1.32
C THR A 148 11.57 -10.23 1.47
N MET A 149 11.60 -9.51 0.35
CA MET A 149 11.33 -8.08 0.27
C MET A 149 10.06 -7.77 -0.50
N LEU A 150 9.75 -8.59 -1.49
CA LEU A 150 8.60 -8.44 -2.37
C LEU A 150 7.41 -9.25 -1.86
N ASN A 151 6.29 -8.59 -1.58
CA ASN A 151 5.05 -9.24 -1.14
C ASN A 151 3.96 -9.04 -2.19
N ARG A 152 3.43 -10.15 -2.71
CA ARG A 152 2.32 -10.15 -3.66
C ARG A 152 1.00 -9.84 -2.95
N LEU A 153 0.23 -8.92 -3.50
CA LEU A 153 -1.14 -8.68 -3.10
C LEU A 153 -2.05 -9.68 -3.81
N ALA A 154 -2.89 -10.39 -3.06
CA ALA A 154 -3.83 -11.32 -3.68
C ALA A 154 -4.90 -10.54 -4.46
N GLY A 155 -5.39 -11.10 -5.56
CA GLY A 155 -6.39 -10.43 -6.39
C GLY A 155 -5.90 -9.21 -7.17
N ALA A 156 -4.58 -8.95 -7.18
CA ALA A 156 -4.02 -7.89 -8.02
C ALA A 156 -4.15 -8.25 -9.51
N THR A 157 -4.69 -7.32 -10.29
CA THR A 157 -4.77 -7.40 -11.75
C THR A 157 -3.37 -7.33 -12.36
N ALA A 158 -3.16 -8.01 -13.49
CA ALA A 158 -1.91 -7.93 -14.24
C ALA A 158 -1.67 -6.50 -14.74
N GLY A 159 -0.41 -6.05 -14.70
CA GLY A 159 -0.03 -4.67 -15.05
C GLY A 159 -0.48 -3.63 -14.02
N GLY A 160 -1.06 -4.08 -12.90
CA GLY A 160 -1.56 -3.23 -11.81
C GLY A 160 -0.59 -3.15 -10.63
N MET A 161 -1.12 -2.64 -9.53
CA MET A 161 -0.42 -2.48 -8.26
C MET A 161 -0.36 -3.81 -7.50
N GLY A 162 0.46 -4.74 -7.98
CA GLY A 162 0.47 -6.12 -7.50
C GLY A 162 1.46 -6.45 -6.40
N TRP A 163 2.46 -5.61 -6.18
CA TRP A 163 3.55 -5.90 -5.25
C TRP A 163 3.77 -4.76 -4.26
N THR A 164 4.24 -5.12 -3.07
CA THR A 164 4.68 -4.17 -2.04
C THR A 164 6.07 -4.49 -1.57
N LEU A 165 6.81 -3.44 -1.20
CA LEU A 165 8.12 -3.56 -0.57
C LEU A 165 8.22 -2.54 0.56
N ASN A 166 8.56 -3.05 1.75
CA ASN A 166 8.69 -2.26 2.96
C ASN A 166 10.06 -2.56 3.60
N PRO A 167 11.01 -1.60 3.60
CA PRO A 167 12.35 -1.78 4.20
C PRO A 167 12.33 -1.83 5.73
N TYR A 168 11.27 -1.30 6.34
CA TYR A 168 11.10 -1.22 7.77
C TYR A 168 9.79 -1.89 8.24
N ARG A 169 9.68 -2.18 9.53
CA ARG A 169 8.40 -2.34 10.24
C ARG A 169 8.40 -1.40 11.45
N GLY A 170 7.25 -0.78 11.71
CA GLY A 170 7.19 0.42 12.55
C GLY A 170 7.40 1.69 11.72
N CYS A 171 6.99 2.84 12.24
CA CYS A 171 7.17 4.11 11.56
C CYS A 171 7.30 5.29 12.53
N ALA A 172 8.46 5.94 12.50
CA ALA A 172 8.80 7.09 13.35
C ALA A 172 7.93 8.33 13.10
N HIS A 173 7.13 8.37 12.03
CA HIS A 173 6.14 9.43 11.80
C HIS A 173 5.07 9.48 12.89
N GLY A 174 4.77 8.34 13.52
CA GLY A 174 3.86 8.26 14.66
C GLY A 174 2.40 8.58 14.34
N CYS A 175 1.95 8.47 13.08
CA CYS A 175 0.60 8.90 12.72
C CYS A 175 -0.48 8.15 13.53
N THR A 176 -1.38 8.86 14.19
CA THR A 176 -2.30 8.26 15.20
C THR A 176 -3.34 7.34 14.56
N TYR A 177 -3.74 7.62 13.32
CA TYR A 177 -4.69 6.83 12.53
C TYR A 177 -4.07 5.62 11.80
N CYS A 178 -2.75 5.42 11.88
CA CYS A 178 -2.02 4.53 10.97
C CYS A 178 -2.43 3.05 11.10
N PHE A 179 -3.02 2.48 10.04
CA PHE A 179 -3.44 1.07 10.04
C PHE A 179 -2.28 0.06 10.21
N ALA A 180 -1.05 0.47 9.91
CA ALA A 180 0.14 -0.38 9.99
C ALA A 180 0.56 -0.66 11.43
N ARG A 181 0.11 0.16 12.39
CA ARG A 181 0.30 -0.03 13.84
C ARG A 181 -0.07 -1.43 14.29
N THR A 182 -1.17 -2.01 13.77
CA THR A 182 -1.59 -3.36 14.17
C THR A 182 -0.60 -4.45 13.78
N GLY A 183 0.28 -4.18 12.81
CA GLY A 183 1.32 -5.13 12.40
C GLY A 183 2.34 -5.40 13.51
N HIS A 184 2.50 -4.49 14.48
CA HIS A 184 3.39 -4.67 15.63
C HIS A 184 2.97 -5.79 16.57
N LYS A 185 1.66 -6.15 16.63
CA LYS A 185 1.21 -7.29 17.43
C LYS A 185 1.92 -8.59 17.02
N HIS A 186 2.18 -8.77 15.72
CA HIS A 186 2.88 -9.95 15.20
C HIS A 186 4.38 -9.96 15.48
N LEU A 187 4.91 -8.88 16.05
CA LEU A 187 6.32 -8.72 16.45
C LEU A 187 6.50 -8.76 17.97
N GLY A 188 5.42 -8.95 18.73
CA GLY A 188 5.44 -8.86 20.19
C GLY A 188 5.49 -7.44 20.75
N PHE A 189 5.26 -6.42 19.92
CA PHE A 189 5.27 -5.02 20.34
C PHE A 189 3.85 -4.44 20.51
N GLY A 190 3.74 -3.38 21.31
CA GLY A 190 2.54 -2.56 21.40
C GLY A 190 2.21 -1.86 20.07
N ILE A 191 0.93 -1.52 19.89
CA ILE A 191 0.42 -0.86 18.67
C ILE A 191 0.30 0.67 18.81
N THR A 192 0.49 1.19 20.03
CA THR A 192 0.49 2.62 20.32
C THR A 192 1.94 3.11 20.26
N GLU A 193 2.65 3.21 21.38
CA GLU A 193 3.84 4.08 21.44
C GLU A 193 5.04 3.39 20.84
N ASP A 194 5.08 2.07 21.01
CA ASP A 194 6.05 1.18 20.41
C ASP A 194 6.06 1.27 18.89
N PHE A 195 4.95 1.60 18.22
CA PHE A 195 4.95 1.70 16.75
C PHE A 195 5.93 2.74 16.20
N SER A 196 6.09 3.84 16.92
CA SER A 196 7.03 4.92 16.56
C SER A 196 8.41 4.76 17.19
N LYS A 197 8.56 3.87 18.19
CA LYS A 197 9.78 3.72 18.97
C LYS A 197 10.55 2.43 18.66
N GLN A 198 9.87 1.34 18.34
CA GLN A 198 10.45 0.03 18.05
C GLN A 198 10.48 -0.18 16.53
N ILE A 199 11.60 0.12 15.88
CA ILE A 199 11.69 0.06 14.40
C ILE A 199 12.48 -1.18 13.99
N VAL A 200 11.84 -2.12 13.32
CA VAL A 200 12.51 -3.28 12.71
C VAL A 200 13.12 -2.87 11.38
N VAL A 201 14.40 -3.14 11.20
CA VAL A 201 15.21 -2.72 10.05
C VAL A 201 15.69 -3.93 9.28
N LYS A 202 15.31 -4.05 8.00
CA LYS A 202 15.72 -5.15 7.13
C LYS A 202 17.07 -4.83 6.48
N THR A 203 18.16 -5.08 7.17
CA THR A 203 19.51 -4.61 6.78
C THR A 203 20.02 -5.18 5.45
N ASN A 204 19.54 -6.36 5.05
CA ASN A 204 19.86 -7.01 3.78
C ASN A 204 18.83 -6.76 2.67
N ALA A 205 18.01 -5.71 2.76
CA ALA A 205 16.90 -5.48 1.85
C ALA A 205 17.31 -5.50 0.36
N ALA A 206 18.36 -4.79 -0.03
CA ALA A 206 18.80 -4.73 -1.42
C ALA A 206 19.32 -6.08 -1.96
N GLU A 207 20.04 -6.83 -1.12
CA GLU A 207 20.55 -8.17 -1.46
C GLU A 207 19.40 -9.13 -1.78
N VAL A 208 18.42 -9.20 -0.88
CA VAL A 208 17.24 -10.05 -1.04
C VAL A 208 16.42 -9.62 -2.25
N LEU A 209 16.17 -8.31 -2.39
CA LEU A 209 15.45 -7.76 -3.54
C LEU A 209 16.11 -8.18 -4.87
N ARG A 210 17.43 -8.02 -4.98
CA ARG A 210 18.18 -8.40 -6.19
C ARG A 210 18.04 -9.89 -6.47
N ALA A 211 18.14 -10.74 -5.45
CA ALA A 211 17.98 -12.18 -5.60
C ALA A 211 16.54 -12.58 -6.00
N GLU A 212 15.51 -11.88 -5.50
CA GLU A 212 14.12 -12.11 -5.87
C GLU A 212 13.83 -11.67 -7.31
N LEU A 213 14.36 -10.52 -7.74
CA LEU A 213 14.14 -9.98 -9.09
C LEU A 213 14.84 -10.80 -10.17
N ARG A 214 16.01 -11.38 -9.90
CA ARG A 214 16.66 -12.35 -10.82
C ARG A 214 15.78 -13.55 -11.15
N ARG A 215 14.81 -13.90 -10.29
CA ARG A 215 13.86 -15.01 -10.53
C ARG A 215 12.67 -14.61 -11.42
N GLY A 216 12.54 -13.34 -11.81
CA GLY A 216 11.62 -12.89 -12.87
C GLY A 216 10.12 -12.88 -12.54
N ARG A 217 9.73 -12.84 -11.26
CA ARG A 217 8.31 -12.99 -10.86
C ARG A 217 7.43 -11.74 -10.98
N ILE A 218 8.02 -10.55 -11.18
CA ILE A 218 7.29 -9.27 -11.10
C ILE A 218 6.67 -8.83 -12.44
N ARG A 219 7.12 -9.38 -13.58
CA ARG A 219 6.62 -9.04 -14.93
C ARG A 219 6.42 -7.53 -15.07
N ASP A 220 5.24 -7.09 -15.52
CA ASP A 220 4.89 -5.69 -15.77
C ASP A 220 4.13 -5.03 -14.60
N ASP A 221 4.03 -5.72 -13.45
CA ASP A 221 3.34 -5.21 -12.28
C ASP A 221 4.15 -4.13 -11.56
N TRP A 222 3.45 -3.17 -10.99
CA TRP A 222 4.04 -2.11 -10.19
C TRP A 222 4.39 -2.59 -8.77
N VAL A 223 5.51 -2.10 -8.24
CA VAL A 223 5.92 -2.26 -6.84
C VAL A 223 5.61 -0.99 -6.04
N MET A 224 4.83 -1.11 -4.97
CA MET A 224 4.59 -0.01 -4.04
C MET A 224 5.57 -0.04 -2.87
N LEU A 225 6.39 1.00 -2.80
CA LEU A 225 7.34 1.24 -1.71
C LEU A 225 6.66 2.03 -0.59
N GLY A 226 6.83 1.58 0.65
CA GLY A 226 6.37 2.31 1.84
C GLY A 226 4.85 2.24 2.08
N THR A 227 4.25 1.06 1.90
CA THR A 227 2.81 0.85 2.09
C THR A 227 2.40 0.58 3.53
N SER A 228 3.28 -0.06 4.32
CA SER A 228 3.03 -0.37 5.74
C SER A 228 4.03 0.27 6.68
N THR A 229 4.84 1.18 6.17
CA THR A 229 5.85 1.98 6.87
C THR A 229 6.24 3.12 5.94
N ASP A 230 6.80 4.21 6.46
CA ASP A 230 7.40 5.21 5.58
C ASP A 230 8.85 4.81 5.28
N CYS A 231 9.18 4.68 4.00
CA CYS A 231 10.51 4.29 3.56
C CYS A 231 11.57 5.40 3.71
N TYR A 232 11.15 6.65 3.93
CA TYR A 232 11.98 7.81 4.22
C TYR A 232 11.75 8.37 5.63
N GLN A 233 11.31 7.53 6.57
CA GLN A 233 11.28 7.87 7.99
C GLN A 233 12.67 8.19 8.55
N ARG A 234 12.74 8.77 9.76
CA ARG A 234 14.00 9.16 10.42
C ARG A 234 15.07 8.05 10.45
N ALA A 235 14.67 6.77 10.55
CA ALA A 235 15.59 5.62 10.48
C ALA A 235 16.41 5.59 9.17
N GLU A 236 15.83 6.02 8.05
CA GLU A 236 16.49 6.08 6.73
C GLU A 236 17.62 7.12 6.69
N GLY A 237 17.65 8.07 7.63
CA GLY A 237 18.79 9.00 7.80
C GLY A 237 20.07 8.28 8.22
N ARG A 238 19.93 7.21 9.03
CA ARG A 238 21.03 6.34 9.51
C ARG A 238 21.30 5.19 8.55
N TYR A 239 20.27 4.39 8.27
CA TYR A 239 20.44 3.10 7.60
C TYR A 239 20.63 3.19 6.09
N ARG A 240 20.09 4.26 5.47
CA ARG A 240 20.24 4.52 4.03
C ARG A 240 19.95 3.28 3.17
N LEU A 241 18.83 2.58 3.43
CA LEU A 241 18.46 1.38 2.67
C LEU A 241 17.87 1.74 1.29
N MET A 242 17.22 2.89 1.19
CA MET A 242 16.55 3.30 -0.05
C MET A 242 17.49 3.50 -1.23
N PRO A 243 18.68 4.12 -1.08
CA PRO A 243 19.62 4.25 -2.19
C PRO A 243 19.94 2.95 -2.91
N GLU A 244 20.21 1.86 -2.19
CA GLU A 244 20.49 0.55 -2.80
C GLU A 244 19.23 -0.10 -3.36
N ILE A 245 18.09 0.05 -2.70
CA ILE A 245 16.79 -0.43 -3.22
C ILE A 245 16.48 0.24 -4.56
N LEU A 246 16.61 1.57 -4.66
CA LEU A 246 16.36 2.32 -5.89
C LEU A 246 17.30 1.90 -7.02
N ARG A 247 18.60 1.68 -6.73
CA ARG A 247 19.55 1.15 -7.72
C ARG A 247 19.11 -0.21 -8.25
N VAL A 248 18.75 -1.14 -7.35
CA VAL A 248 18.29 -2.49 -7.76
C VAL A 248 17.01 -2.42 -8.59
N LEU A 249 16.04 -1.57 -8.22
CA LEU A 249 14.82 -1.38 -9.02
C LEU A 249 15.13 -0.83 -10.42
N ALA A 250 16.03 0.16 -10.51
CA ALA A 250 16.45 0.75 -11.79
C ALA A 250 17.26 -0.23 -12.66
N GLU A 251 18.18 -1.01 -12.07
CA GLU A 251 18.95 -2.07 -12.73
C GLU A 251 18.02 -3.09 -13.40
N HIS A 252 16.97 -3.49 -12.70
CA HIS A 252 15.99 -4.47 -13.15
C HIS A 252 14.80 -3.86 -13.92
N ARG A 253 14.81 -2.55 -14.17
CA ARG A 253 13.74 -1.80 -14.86
C ARG A 253 12.35 -2.04 -14.25
N ILE A 254 12.29 -2.08 -12.92
CA ILE A 254 11.05 -2.33 -12.20
C ILE A 254 10.27 -1.03 -12.11
N ARG A 255 8.99 -1.10 -12.47
CA ARG A 255 8.04 -0.01 -12.27
C ARG A 255 7.70 0.12 -10.79
N PHE A 256 7.75 1.32 -10.25
CA PHE A 256 7.43 1.49 -8.84
C PHE A 256 6.80 2.83 -8.50
N THR A 257 6.05 2.81 -7.41
CA THR A 257 5.62 4.03 -6.74
C THR A 257 6.22 4.10 -5.35
N THR A 258 6.53 5.30 -4.88
CA THR A 258 6.92 5.53 -3.49
C THR A 258 5.84 6.27 -2.75
N THR A 259 5.44 5.80 -1.56
CA THR A 259 4.59 6.56 -0.65
C THR A 259 5.41 7.10 0.51
N THR A 260 5.43 8.42 0.70
CA THR A 260 6.12 9.04 1.85
C THR A 260 5.44 10.33 2.35
N LYS A 261 5.66 10.66 3.62
CA LYS A 261 5.34 11.93 4.28
C LYS A 261 6.59 12.75 4.61
N SER A 262 7.76 12.32 4.15
CA SER A 262 9.07 12.85 4.55
C SER A 262 9.76 13.59 3.41
N ALA A 263 10.28 14.79 3.71
CA ALA A 263 11.15 15.54 2.82
C ALA A 263 12.57 14.94 2.71
N LEU A 264 12.93 13.95 3.55
CA LEU A 264 14.22 13.24 3.46
C LEU A 264 14.42 12.59 2.09
N LEU A 265 13.33 12.25 1.38
CA LEU A 265 13.37 11.73 0.02
C LEU A 265 14.20 12.57 -0.93
N LEU A 266 14.25 13.90 -0.74
CA LEU A 266 14.98 14.82 -1.62
C LEU A 266 16.48 14.53 -1.69
N ARG A 267 17.05 13.90 -0.66
CA ARG A 267 18.44 13.41 -0.66
C ARG A 267 18.72 12.50 -1.87
N ASP A 268 17.73 11.71 -2.27
CA ASP A 268 17.85 10.68 -3.29
C ASP A 268 17.23 11.09 -4.63
N THR A 269 16.93 12.39 -4.84
CA THR A 269 16.31 12.91 -6.08
C THR A 269 17.00 12.39 -7.34
N GLU A 270 18.33 12.45 -7.37
CA GLU A 270 19.13 11.99 -8.50
C GLU A 270 19.01 10.47 -8.76
N LEU A 271 18.78 9.66 -7.72
CA LEU A 271 18.50 8.22 -7.90
C LEU A 271 17.12 7.97 -8.49
N PHE A 272 16.13 8.77 -8.12
CA PHE A 272 14.80 8.72 -8.74
C PHE A 272 14.84 9.16 -10.20
N ALA A 273 15.61 10.19 -10.54
CA ALA A 273 15.78 10.65 -11.93
C ALA A 273 16.34 9.52 -12.80
N ARG A 274 17.45 8.91 -12.38
CA ARG A 274 18.04 7.75 -13.10
C ARG A 274 17.11 6.53 -13.17
N ALA A 275 16.29 6.31 -12.15
CA ALA A 275 15.29 5.24 -12.19
C ALA A 275 14.18 5.54 -13.22
N ALA A 276 13.72 6.80 -13.29
CA ALA A 276 12.71 7.25 -14.23
C ALA A 276 13.17 7.20 -15.70
N GLU A 277 14.47 7.27 -15.98
CA GLU A 277 15.03 7.03 -17.32
C GLU A 277 14.88 5.57 -17.79
N ARG A 278 14.67 4.63 -16.87
CA ARG A 278 14.74 3.19 -17.14
C ARG A 278 13.42 2.45 -16.96
N ALA A 279 12.51 2.99 -16.15
CA ALA A 279 11.21 2.42 -15.84
C ALA A 279 10.21 3.51 -15.45
N ASP A 280 8.92 3.17 -15.45
CA ASP A 280 7.90 4.07 -14.92
C ASP A 280 8.04 4.22 -13.40
N VAL A 281 8.24 5.47 -12.99
CA VAL A 281 8.38 5.87 -11.59
C VAL A 281 7.32 6.91 -11.28
N LEU A 282 6.62 6.74 -10.16
CA LEU A 282 5.70 7.75 -9.64
C LEU A 282 5.93 7.95 -8.14
N VAL A 283 6.45 9.12 -7.76
CA VAL A 283 6.64 9.46 -6.35
C VAL A 283 5.37 10.09 -5.79
N MET A 284 4.79 9.45 -4.78
CA MET A 284 3.55 9.86 -4.16
C MET A 284 3.81 10.40 -2.76
N THR A 285 3.56 11.69 -2.59
CA THR A 285 3.66 12.33 -1.28
C THR A 285 2.30 12.33 -0.60
N SER A 286 2.20 11.79 0.62
CA SER A 286 0.95 11.88 1.38
C SER A 286 0.79 13.27 2.00
N LEU A 287 -0.30 13.95 1.70
CA LEU A 287 -0.62 15.28 2.22
C LEU A 287 -2.15 15.41 2.34
N GLY A 288 -2.70 15.22 3.54
CA GLY A 288 -4.14 15.27 3.78
C GLY A 288 -4.71 16.65 4.10
N SER A 289 -3.86 17.63 4.45
CA SER A 289 -4.27 19.00 4.78
C SER A 289 -3.09 19.98 4.62
N LEU A 290 -3.40 21.23 4.25
CA LEU A 290 -2.43 22.33 4.27
C LEU A 290 -2.23 22.93 5.67
N ASP A 291 -3.13 22.66 6.61
CA ASP A 291 -3.04 23.18 7.98
C ASP A 291 -2.04 22.35 8.81
N ASP A 292 -0.93 22.98 9.22
CA ASP A 292 0.08 22.33 10.05
C ASP A 292 -0.44 21.94 11.44
N ARG A 293 -1.55 22.54 11.92
CA ARG A 293 -2.22 22.12 13.16
C ARG A 293 -2.78 20.70 13.02
N VAL A 294 -3.35 20.37 11.87
CA VAL A 294 -3.84 19.01 11.56
C VAL A 294 -2.67 18.03 11.53
N ARG A 295 -1.56 18.40 10.88
CA ARG A 295 -0.34 17.57 10.91
C ARG A 295 0.15 17.35 12.35
N ARG A 296 0.26 18.41 13.16
CA ARG A 296 0.75 18.27 14.55
C ARG A 296 -0.13 17.34 15.38
N ALA A 297 -1.45 17.40 15.20
CA ALA A 297 -2.40 16.54 15.91
C ALA A 297 -2.31 15.06 15.50
N PHE A 298 -2.17 14.76 14.20
CA PHE A 298 -2.32 13.39 13.70
C PHE A 298 -1.05 12.75 13.13
N GLU A 299 -0.03 13.54 12.81
CA GLU A 299 1.21 13.16 12.11
C GLU A 299 2.44 13.92 12.68
N PRO A 300 2.70 13.86 13.99
CA PRO A 300 3.55 14.83 14.69
C PRO A 300 5.01 14.86 14.20
N ALA A 301 5.54 13.73 13.75
CA ALA A 301 6.92 13.61 13.27
C ALA A 301 7.03 13.59 11.73
N ALA A 302 5.92 13.80 11.01
CA ALA A 302 5.93 13.95 9.57
C ALA A 302 6.42 15.33 9.13
N SER A 303 6.91 15.46 7.89
CA SER A 303 7.31 16.77 7.37
C SER A 303 6.11 17.73 7.27
N PRO A 304 6.30 19.04 7.50
CA PRO A 304 5.24 20.05 7.33
C PRO A 304 4.63 20.06 5.92
N PRO A 305 3.37 20.50 5.74
CA PRO A 305 2.73 20.62 4.42
C PRO A 305 3.57 21.36 3.39
N LYS A 306 4.15 22.50 3.77
CA LYS A 306 5.02 23.31 2.88
C LYS A 306 6.23 22.51 2.38
N ALA A 307 6.84 21.70 3.25
CA ALA A 307 7.98 20.86 2.87
C ALA A 307 7.55 19.74 1.91
N ARG A 308 6.37 19.13 2.12
CA ARG A 308 5.80 18.14 1.21
C ARG A 308 5.49 18.71 -0.17
N LEU A 309 4.99 19.95 -0.25
CA LEU A 309 4.81 20.64 -1.53
C LEU A 309 6.16 20.95 -2.22
N THR A 310 7.20 21.32 -1.44
CA THR A 310 8.55 21.47 -1.98
C THR A 310 9.09 20.16 -2.55
N VAL A 311 8.82 19.02 -1.93
CA VAL A 311 9.20 17.71 -2.48
C VAL A 311 8.65 17.54 -3.90
N ILE A 312 7.36 17.81 -4.09
CA ILE A 312 6.72 17.70 -5.40
C ILE A 312 7.41 18.63 -6.40
N ARG A 313 7.56 19.93 -6.07
CA ARG A 313 8.22 20.90 -6.96
C ARG A 313 9.62 20.47 -7.37
N THR A 314 10.45 20.05 -6.41
CA THR A 314 11.83 19.66 -6.67
C THR A 314 11.91 18.41 -7.54
N LEU A 315 11.06 17.41 -7.29
CA LEU A 315 11.01 16.21 -8.12
C LEU A 315 10.57 16.53 -9.56
N ARG A 316 9.55 17.38 -9.71
CA ARG A 316 9.06 17.80 -11.04
C ARG A 316 10.10 18.60 -11.81
N ALA A 317 10.83 19.49 -11.13
CA ALA A 317 11.94 20.22 -11.73
C ALA A 317 13.08 19.30 -12.20
N ALA A 318 13.26 18.15 -11.56
CA ALA A 318 14.20 17.09 -11.96
C ALA A 318 13.61 16.08 -12.98
N GLY A 319 12.44 16.35 -13.56
CA GLY A 319 11.80 15.48 -14.55
C GLY A 319 11.12 14.23 -13.98
N ILE A 320 11.10 14.05 -12.66
CA ILE A 320 10.54 12.86 -12.00
C ILE A 320 9.02 13.04 -11.87
N PRO A 321 8.19 12.07 -12.29
CA PRO A 321 6.75 12.13 -12.05
C PRO A 321 6.43 12.08 -10.56
N ALA A 322 5.67 13.06 -10.08
CA ALA A 322 5.29 13.18 -8.67
C ALA A 322 3.80 13.49 -8.55
N GLY A 323 3.10 12.81 -7.64
CA GLY A 323 1.69 13.02 -7.33
C GLY A 323 1.43 13.13 -5.83
N VAL A 324 0.17 13.36 -5.47
CA VAL A 324 -0.24 13.49 -4.07
C VAL A 324 -1.29 12.45 -3.67
N LEU A 325 -1.01 11.74 -2.58
CA LEU A 325 -2.03 10.99 -1.85
C LEU A 325 -2.67 11.99 -0.88
N ILE A 326 -3.87 12.48 -1.20
CA ILE A 326 -4.66 13.30 -0.27
C ILE A 326 -5.28 12.35 0.75
N ALA A 327 -4.41 11.88 1.66
CA ALA A 327 -4.69 10.73 2.49
C ALA A 327 -3.96 10.77 3.85
N PRO A 328 -4.69 10.51 4.96
CA PRO A 328 -6.14 10.46 5.00
C PRO A 328 -6.75 11.87 4.95
N ILE A 329 -7.90 12.01 4.30
CA ILE A 329 -8.84 13.08 4.60
C ILE A 329 -9.51 12.72 5.92
N ILE A 330 -9.25 13.51 6.96
CA ILE A 330 -9.78 13.29 8.31
C ILE A 330 -11.13 14.02 8.43
N PRO A 331 -12.26 13.31 8.62
CA PRO A 331 -13.56 13.96 8.71
C PRO A 331 -13.62 15.02 9.81
N HIS A 332 -14.39 16.07 9.55
CA HIS A 332 -14.58 17.24 10.40
C HIS A 332 -13.37 18.15 10.59
N VAL A 333 -12.16 17.67 10.28
CA VAL A 333 -10.91 18.39 10.53
C VAL A 333 -10.20 18.82 9.24
N GLY A 334 -10.15 17.93 8.25
CA GLY A 334 -9.46 18.15 6.97
C GLY A 334 -10.36 17.99 5.75
N ASP A 335 -11.68 18.00 5.93
CA ASP A 335 -12.68 17.69 4.90
C ASP A 335 -13.52 18.90 4.44
N HIS A 336 -13.20 20.12 4.91
CA HIS A 336 -13.93 21.31 4.49
C HIS A 336 -13.73 21.57 2.99
N PRO A 337 -14.80 21.76 2.18
CA PRO A 337 -14.69 21.87 0.72
C PRO A 337 -13.69 22.92 0.23
N ALA A 338 -13.70 24.12 0.81
CA ALA A 338 -12.74 25.17 0.45
C ALA A 338 -11.28 24.82 0.79
N ALA A 339 -11.05 24.06 1.87
CA ALA A 339 -9.71 23.61 2.24
C ALA A 339 -9.22 22.49 1.32
N LEU A 340 -10.12 21.59 0.89
CA LEU A 340 -9.82 20.58 -0.12
C LEU A 340 -9.52 21.21 -1.48
N ASP A 341 -10.26 22.25 -1.88
CA ASP A 341 -9.99 23.00 -3.10
C ASP A 341 -8.59 23.64 -3.06
N ALA A 342 -8.29 24.37 -1.98
CA ALA A 342 -6.97 24.98 -1.79
C ALA A 342 -5.85 23.94 -1.76
N LEU A 343 -6.08 22.77 -1.17
CA LEU A 343 -5.12 21.68 -1.17
C LEU A 343 -4.86 21.16 -2.58
N VAL A 344 -5.91 20.90 -3.37
CA VAL A 344 -5.76 20.44 -4.75
C VAL A 344 -5.02 21.49 -5.58
N ASP A 345 -5.38 22.77 -5.46
CA ASP A 345 -4.72 23.86 -6.16
C ASP A 345 -3.22 23.91 -5.81
N ALA A 346 -2.87 23.84 -4.52
CA ALA A 346 -1.47 23.80 -4.10
C ALA A 346 -0.70 22.58 -4.62
N CYS A 347 -1.37 21.43 -4.77
CA CYS A 347 -0.77 20.24 -5.41
C CYS A 347 -0.48 20.51 -6.89
N VAL A 348 -1.43 21.10 -7.61
CA VAL A 348 -1.31 21.46 -9.04
C VAL A 348 -0.20 22.48 -9.25
N ASP A 349 -0.19 23.56 -8.46
CA ASP A 349 0.83 24.61 -8.50
C ASP A 349 2.24 24.06 -8.21
N SER A 350 2.31 22.96 -7.44
CA SER A 350 3.56 22.27 -7.16
C SER A 350 3.99 21.31 -8.28
N GLY A 351 3.16 21.14 -9.31
CA GLY A 351 3.42 20.32 -10.49
C GLY A 351 2.96 18.86 -10.36
N ALA A 352 2.06 18.54 -9.42
CA ALA A 352 1.56 17.18 -9.25
C ALA A 352 0.91 16.66 -10.53
N VAL A 353 1.26 15.43 -10.94
CA VAL A 353 0.74 14.79 -12.16
C VAL A 353 -0.56 14.03 -11.94
N THR A 354 -0.91 13.77 -10.68
CA THR A 354 -2.13 13.08 -10.26
C THR A 354 -2.38 13.33 -8.78
N VAL A 355 -3.65 13.23 -8.37
CA VAL A 355 -4.05 13.18 -6.96
C VAL A 355 -4.88 11.92 -6.68
N PHE A 356 -4.80 11.42 -5.45
CA PHE A 356 -5.58 10.30 -4.97
C PHE A 356 -6.21 10.63 -3.60
N PRO A 357 -7.51 10.92 -3.54
CA PRO A 357 -8.21 11.14 -2.27
C PRO A 357 -8.50 9.81 -1.57
N ASP A 358 -8.24 9.76 -0.25
CA ASP A 358 -8.70 8.64 0.59
C ASP A 358 -9.22 9.15 1.93
N VAL A 359 -10.48 8.86 2.24
CA VAL A 359 -11.10 9.22 3.52
C VAL A 359 -10.61 8.27 4.60
N MET A 360 -10.34 8.82 5.79
CA MET A 360 -9.77 8.08 6.90
C MET A 360 -10.60 6.85 7.26
N ARG A 361 -9.89 5.73 7.45
CA ARG A 361 -10.43 4.47 7.97
C ARG A 361 -9.60 4.03 9.16
N ILE A 362 -10.25 3.50 10.19
CA ILE A 362 -9.60 3.10 11.42
C ILE A 362 -9.88 1.63 11.77
N LYS A 363 -8.82 0.88 12.11
CA LYS A 363 -8.96 -0.47 12.63
C LYS A 363 -9.52 -0.43 14.04
N ALA A 364 -10.41 -1.37 14.38
CA ALA A 364 -11.05 -1.43 15.69
C ALA A 364 -10.03 -1.39 16.85
N ALA A 365 -8.93 -2.13 16.74
CA ALA A 365 -7.87 -2.16 17.76
C ALA A 365 -7.14 -0.81 17.98
N LEU A 366 -7.19 0.11 17.02
CA LEU A 366 -6.55 1.43 17.12
C LEU A 366 -7.51 2.55 17.50
N ARG A 367 -8.81 2.26 17.54
CA ARG A 367 -9.83 3.26 17.78
C ARG A 367 -9.69 3.96 19.15
N PRO A 368 -9.49 3.25 20.28
CA PRO A 368 -9.33 3.93 21.58
C PRO A 368 -8.16 4.90 21.55
N TRP A 369 -7.00 4.44 21.06
CA TRP A 369 -5.80 5.26 20.88
C TRP A 369 -6.07 6.51 20.03
N PHE A 370 -6.67 6.36 18.85
CA PHE A 370 -6.94 7.51 17.99
C PHE A 370 -7.88 8.53 18.65
N LEU A 371 -8.95 8.08 19.31
CA LEU A 371 -9.91 8.98 19.94
C LEU A 371 -9.32 9.69 21.15
N GLU A 372 -8.51 9.00 21.94
CA GLU A 372 -7.75 9.58 23.05
C GLU A 372 -6.78 10.66 22.54
N GLN A 373 -5.99 10.34 21.52
CA GLN A 373 -5.06 11.32 20.93
C GLN A 373 -5.79 12.50 20.29
N ALA A 374 -6.93 12.26 19.61
CA ALA A 374 -7.74 13.34 19.07
C ALA A 374 -8.27 14.25 20.19
N ALA A 375 -8.85 13.68 21.24
CA ALA A 375 -9.35 14.45 22.39
C ALA A 375 -8.26 15.30 23.07
N ALA A 376 -7.01 14.82 23.06
CA ALA A 376 -5.88 15.54 23.62
C ALA A 376 -5.33 16.66 22.72
N THR A 377 -5.55 16.60 21.40
CA THR A 377 -4.80 17.44 20.44
C THR A 377 -5.67 18.33 19.54
N VAL A 378 -6.97 18.05 19.41
CA VAL A 378 -7.89 18.88 18.60
C VAL A 378 -8.91 19.61 19.48
N PRO A 379 -9.52 20.71 18.99
CA PRO A 379 -10.60 21.39 19.71
C PRO A 379 -11.73 20.44 20.18
N PRO A 380 -12.31 20.65 21.37
CA PRO A 380 -13.29 19.72 21.96
C PRO A 380 -14.46 19.37 21.05
N HIS A 381 -15.00 20.35 20.32
CA HIS A 381 -16.12 20.11 19.39
C HIS A 381 -15.73 19.19 18.21
N LEU A 382 -14.47 19.24 17.73
CA LEU A 382 -13.97 18.33 16.69
C LEU A 382 -13.72 16.93 17.26
N ALA A 383 -13.16 16.85 18.46
CA ALA A 383 -12.98 15.57 19.16
C ALA A 383 -14.32 14.85 19.38
N GLN A 384 -15.37 15.57 19.79
CA GLN A 384 -16.73 15.04 19.93
C GLN A 384 -17.29 14.50 18.62
N ARG A 385 -17.12 15.24 17.51
CA ARG A 385 -17.57 14.78 16.18
C ARG A 385 -16.80 13.56 15.71
N LEU A 386 -15.48 13.53 15.92
CA LEU A 386 -14.65 12.35 15.61
C LEU A 386 -15.08 11.14 16.46
N ALA A 387 -15.39 11.33 17.74
CA ALA A 387 -15.89 10.26 18.61
C ALA A 387 -17.27 9.76 18.16
N ALA A 388 -18.16 10.65 17.73
CA ALA A 388 -19.46 10.26 17.17
C ALA A 388 -19.29 9.42 15.88
N SER A 389 -18.43 9.86 14.97
CA SER A 389 -18.21 9.19 13.69
C SER A 389 -17.43 7.88 13.80
N TYR A 390 -16.40 7.82 14.65
CA TYR A 390 -15.48 6.69 14.73
C TYR A 390 -15.58 5.86 16.01
N GLY A 391 -16.42 6.23 16.98
CA GLY A 391 -16.58 5.53 18.26
C GLY A 391 -17.00 4.06 18.11
N ARG A 392 -17.78 3.75 17.07
CA ARG A 392 -18.21 2.39 16.74
C ARG A 392 -17.88 1.97 15.32
N HIS A 393 -17.70 2.93 14.41
CA HIS A 393 -17.52 2.66 13.00
C HIS A 393 -16.04 2.62 12.60
N ARG A 394 -15.76 1.90 11.52
CA ARG A 394 -14.43 1.80 10.90
C ARG A 394 -14.19 2.93 9.91
N SER A 395 -15.24 3.41 9.26
CA SER A 395 -15.23 4.38 8.19
C SER A 395 -16.47 5.26 8.28
N MET A 396 -16.45 6.39 7.59
CA MET A 396 -17.65 7.14 7.30
C MET A 396 -18.59 6.33 6.39
N PRO A 397 -19.89 6.68 6.33
CA PRO A 397 -20.82 6.15 5.35
C PRO A 397 -20.34 6.34 3.90
N ASP A 398 -20.75 5.45 3.00
CA ASP A 398 -20.29 5.45 1.61
C ASP A 398 -20.66 6.75 0.86
N ASP A 399 -21.86 7.29 1.10
CA ASP A 399 -22.30 8.56 0.50
C ASP A 399 -21.41 9.75 0.91
N TYR A 400 -20.89 9.74 2.14
CA TYR A 400 -19.93 10.73 2.60
C TYR A 400 -18.60 10.56 1.86
N ILE A 401 -18.10 9.32 1.73
CA ILE A 401 -16.84 9.03 1.06
C ILE A 401 -16.92 9.43 -0.42
N ASP A 402 -18.00 9.04 -1.09
CA ASP A 402 -18.24 9.35 -2.50
C ASP A 402 -18.32 10.86 -2.73
N ARG A 403 -19.06 11.60 -1.88
CA ARG A 403 -19.15 13.06 -1.99
C ARG A 403 -17.80 13.75 -1.83
N VAL A 404 -17.01 13.35 -0.83
CA VAL A 404 -15.70 13.97 -0.56
C VAL A 404 -14.68 13.64 -1.66
N THR A 405 -14.63 12.38 -2.10
CA THR A 405 -13.71 11.95 -3.17
C THR A 405 -14.12 12.55 -4.52
N ALA A 406 -15.42 12.61 -4.84
CA ALA A 406 -15.93 13.26 -6.04
C ALA A 406 -15.63 14.76 -6.06
N HIS A 407 -15.70 15.45 -4.90
CA HIS A 407 -15.31 16.85 -4.78
C HIS A 407 -13.84 17.07 -5.17
N VAL A 408 -12.92 16.30 -4.58
CA VAL A 408 -11.48 16.37 -4.89
C VAL A 408 -11.22 16.06 -6.36
N HIS A 409 -11.83 15.01 -6.90
CA HIS A 409 -11.69 14.67 -8.32
C HIS A 409 -12.28 15.73 -9.25
N ALA A 410 -13.40 16.34 -8.89
CA ALA A 410 -13.99 17.43 -9.68
C ALA A 410 -13.05 18.64 -9.72
N ARG A 411 -12.43 19.01 -8.59
CA ARG A 411 -11.42 20.09 -8.55
C ARG A 411 -10.19 19.73 -9.39
N ALA A 412 -9.65 18.52 -9.25
CA ALA A 412 -8.49 18.07 -10.01
C ALA A 412 -8.74 18.07 -11.53
N ARG A 413 -9.92 17.62 -11.96
CA ARG A 413 -10.32 17.62 -13.39
C ARG A 413 -10.38 19.03 -13.99
N ARG A 414 -10.76 20.06 -13.22
CA ARG A 414 -10.74 21.45 -13.70
C ARG A 414 -9.34 21.93 -14.06
N HIS A 415 -8.32 21.33 -13.47
CA HIS A 415 -6.90 21.58 -13.78
C HIS A 415 -6.32 20.59 -14.80
N GLY A 416 -7.13 19.69 -15.36
CA GLY A 416 -6.68 18.68 -16.32
C GLY A 416 -5.86 17.53 -15.69
N LEU A 417 -5.87 17.38 -14.36
CA LEU A 417 -5.20 16.26 -13.70
C LEU A 417 -6.01 14.97 -13.86
N PRO A 418 -5.41 13.87 -14.36
CA PRO A 418 -6.06 12.57 -14.35
C PRO A 418 -6.23 12.06 -12.91
N THR A 419 -7.18 11.15 -12.74
CA THR A 419 -7.21 10.31 -11.53
C THR A 419 -5.98 9.41 -11.49
N TRP A 420 -5.60 8.96 -10.29
CA TRP A 420 -4.52 7.99 -10.14
C TRP A 420 -4.71 6.75 -11.01
N SER A 421 -5.93 6.21 -11.06
CA SER A 421 -6.23 5.01 -11.84
C SER A 421 -6.03 5.24 -13.34
N GLU A 422 -6.45 6.40 -13.84
CA GLU A 422 -6.19 6.80 -15.23
C GLU A 422 -4.71 7.02 -15.49
N TYR A 423 -3.97 7.62 -14.55
CA TYR A 423 -2.52 7.79 -14.67
C TYR A 423 -1.80 6.44 -14.75
N ILE A 424 -2.10 5.51 -13.82
CA ILE A 424 -1.50 4.17 -13.83
C ILE A 424 -1.89 3.42 -15.09
N ALA A 425 -3.16 3.41 -15.50
CA ALA A 425 -3.58 2.77 -16.76
C ALA A 425 -2.87 3.38 -17.98
N ALA A 426 -2.73 4.71 -17.98
CA ALA A 426 -1.89 5.55 -18.83
C ALA A 426 -0.52 4.93 -19.12
N HIS A 427 0.12 4.53 -18.03
CA HIS A 427 1.48 4.06 -18.00
C HIS A 427 1.56 2.53 -17.94
N SER A 428 0.48 1.78 -17.77
CA SER A 428 0.53 0.32 -17.64
C SER A 428 0.65 -0.42 -18.98
N VAL A 429 0.46 0.26 -20.11
CA VAL A 429 0.68 -0.32 -21.44
C VAL A 429 2.19 -0.56 -21.63
N PRO A 430 2.64 -1.79 -21.96
CA PRO A 430 4.05 -2.04 -22.23
C PRO A 430 4.51 -1.13 -23.35
N ALA A 431 5.60 -0.39 -23.15
CA ALA A 431 6.40 0.04 -24.29
C ALA A 431 6.69 -1.23 -25.09
N THR A 432 6.16 -1.34 -26.30
CA THR A 432 6.44 -2.45 -27.20
C THR A 432 7.94 -2.70 -27.15
N ARG A 433 8.37 -3.91 -26.77
CA ARG A 433 9.77 -4.36 -26.85
C ARG A 433 10.23 -4.49 -28.31
N ASN A 434 9.88 -3.54 -29.16
CA ASN A 434 10.28 -3.47 -30.55
C ASN A 434 11.56 -2.65 -30.67
N GLY A 435 12.62 -3.16 -30.05
CA GLY A 435 13.95 -3.07 -30.62
C GLY A 435 14.13 -4.17 -31.67
N CYS A 436 13.21 -4.25 -32.65
CA CYS A 436 13.50 -4.97 -33.87
C CYS A 436 14.24 -3.96 -34.74
N GLN A 437 15.57 -4.06 -34.78
CA GLN A 437 16.36 -3.41 -35.80
C GLN A 437 15.81 -3.88 -37.15
N LEU A 438 15.06 -3.02 -37.83
CA LEU A 438 14.89 -3.11 -39.27
C LEU A 438 16.28 -2.89 -39.87
N ARG A 439 17.01 -3.99 -40.08
CA ARG A 439 18.07 -4.05 -41.07
C ARG A 439 17.39 -3.82 -42.41
N PHE A 440 17.56 -2.63 -42.95
CA PHE A 440 17.39 -2.42 -44.38
C PHE A 440 18.50 -3.23 -45.07
N LEU A 441 18.09 -4.24 -45.84
CA LEU A 441 18.85 -4.76 -46.97
C LEU A 441 18.45 -3.94 -48.19
#